data_AF-A0A6J1VRX7-F1
#
_entry.id   AF-A0A6J1VRX7-F1
#
_cell.length_a   1.000
_cell.length_b   1.000
_cell.length_c   1.000
_cell.angle_alpha   90.00
_cell.angle_beta   90.00
_cell.angle_gamma   90.00
#
_symmetry.space_group_name_H-M   'P 1'
#
loop_
_entity.id
_entity.type
_entity.pdbx_description
1 polymer ?
#
loop_
_entity_poly.entity_id
_entity_poly.type
_entity_poly.pdbx_seq_one_letter_code
_entity_poly.pdbx_strand_id
1 'polypeptide(L)'
;MPPKFKRHLNDDDVTGSIKSERRNLLEEDSDEEEDFFLRGPSGPRFGPKNDKIRQVQNQVDEVIDVMQENITKVIERGERLDDLQDKSGWYFSSSLLEDETEFQEHHVFHIT
;
A
#
# COMPACT_ATOMS: atom_id res chain seq x y z
N MET A 1 -15.11 26.32 41.96
CA MET A 1 -16.06 26.31 40.82
C MET A 1 -15.45 27.13 39.69
N PRO A 2 -15.56 26.71 38.42
CA PRO A 2 -15.01 27.47 37.30
C PRO A 2 -15.92 28.67 36.95
N PRO A 3 -15.38 29.78 36.43
CA PRO A 3 -16.15 31.00 36.19
C PRO A 3 -17.19 30.83 35.08
N LYS A 4 -18.39 31.38 35.28
CA LYS A 4 -19.46 31.40 34.27
C LYS A 4 -19.25 32.60 33.34
N PHE A 5 -18.68 32.38 32.16
CA PHE A 5 -18.68 33.39 31.10
C PHE A 5 -20.11 33.58 30.58
N LYS A 6 -20.67 34.78 30.77
CA LYS A 6 -21.94 35.17 30.15
C LYS A 6 -21.63 35.75 28.77
N ARG A 7 -21.98 35.00 27.72
CA ARG A 7 -21.90 35.47 26.33
C ARG A 7 -23.17 36.26 26.04
N HIS A 8 -23.03 37.57 25.92
CA HIS A 8 -24.08 38.41 25.37
C HIS A 8 -23.97 38.31 23.84
N LEU A 9 -24.81 37.47 23.23
CA LEU A 9 -24.96 37.36 21.77
C LEU A 9 -26.25 38.08 21.40
N ASN A 10 -26.22 38.97 20.41
CA ASN A 10 -27.43 39.62 19.89
C ASN A 10 -28.14 38.65 18.93
N ASP A 11 -29.47 38.69 18.88
CA ASP A 11 -30.28 37.78 18.06
C ASP A 11 -30.01 37.97 16.54
N ASP A 12 -29.60 39.17 16.14
CA ASP A 12 -29.20 39.51 14.78
C ASP A 12 -27.89 38.80 14.35
N ASP A 13 -26.98 38.55 15.31
CA ASP A 13 -25.70 37.88 15.05
C ASP A 13 -25.89 36.38 14.75
N VAL A 14 -26.93 35.75 15.32
CA VAL A 14 -27.20 34.31 15.19
C VAL A 14 -27.92 33.98 13.88
N THR A 15 -28.76 34.89 13.39
CA THR A 15 -29.64 34.63 12.23
C THR A 15 -29.04 35.05 10.89
N GLY A 16 -28.11 36.03 10.89
CA GLY A 16 -27.43 36.52 9.67
C GLY A 16 -26.30 35.63 9.15
N SER A 17 -25.60 34.90 10.01
CA SER A 17 -24.39 34.14 9.64
C SER A 17 -24.66 32.88 8.82
N ILE A 18 -25.77 32.19 9.06
CA ILE A 18 -25.92 30.79 8.62
C ILE A 18 -26.05 30.67 7.09
N LYS A 19 -26.62 31.65 6.39
CA LYS A 19 -26.85 31.58 4.93
C LYS A 19 -25.73 32.23 4.12
N SER A 20 -25.01 33.18 4.68
CA SER A 20 -23.84 33.84 4.08
C SER A 20 -22.57 33.01 4.28
N GLU A 21 -22.34 32.46 5.48
CA GLU A 21 -21.22 31.54 5.73
C GLU A 21 -21.35 30.26 4.91
N ARG A 22 -22.58 29.74 4.77
CA ARG A 22 -22.84 28.53 3.98
C ARG A 22 -22.69 28.75 2.48
N ARG A 23 -22.87 29.98 1.98
CA ARG A 23 -22.59 30.33 0.57
C ARG A 23 -21.11 30.55 0.33
N ASN A 24 -20.41 31.29 1.19
CA ASN A 24 -18.95 31.41 1.10
C ASN A 24 -18.21 30.06 1.22
N LEU A 25 -18.81 29.06 1.87
CA LEU A 25 -18.24 27.72 2.01
C LEU A 25 -18.64 26.75 0.89
N LEU A 26 -19.65 27.07 0.09
CA LEU A 26 -20.21 26.17 -0.94
C LEU A 26 -20.29 26.78 -2.36
N GLU A 27 -19.93 28.05 -2.56
CA GLU A 27 -19.87 28.68 -3.89
C GLU A 27 -18.63 28.17 -4.67
N GLU A 28 -18.87 27.07 -5.42
CA GLU A 28 -18.64 26.87 -6.87
C GLU A 28 -17.32 27.25 -7.55
N ASP A 29 -16.29 27.76 -6.87
CA ASP A 29 -14.92 27.88 -7.38
C ASP A 29 -13.96 26.86 -6.71
N SER A 30 -14.51 25.87 -6.01
CA SER A 30 -13.73 24.71 -5.58
C SER A 30 -13.57 23.79 -6.78
N ASP A 31 -12.65 24.14 -7.67
CA ASP A 31 -12.15 23.28 -8.73
C ASP A 31 -11.94 21.88 -8.13
N GLU A 32 -12.74 20.89 -8.55
CA GLU A 32 -12.70 19.51 -8.05
C GLU A 32 -11.34 18.81 -8.30
N GLU A 33 -10.38 19.54 -8.87
CA GLU A 33 -9.02 19.15 -9.23
C GLU A 33 -7.95 19.69 -8.24
N GLU A 34 -8.32 20.55 -7.28
CA GLU A 34 -7.39 21.04 -6.23
C GLU A 34 -7.52 20.23 -4.93
N ASP A 35 -7.37 18.91 -5.04
CA ASP A 35 -7.18 18.07 -3.88
C ASP A 35 -5.88 18.50 -3.16
N PHE A 36 -6.02 19.29 -2.10
CA PHE A 36 -4.94 19.77 -1.21
C PHE A 36 -4.03 18.64 -0.72
N PHE A 37 -4.57 17.41 -0.70
CA PHE A 37 -3.85 16.18 -0.35
C PHE A 37 -2.97 15.63 -1.48
N LEU A 38 -3.31 15.89 -2.75
CA LEU A 38 -2.57 15.41 -3.93
C LEU A 38 -1.55 16.43 -4.45
N ARG A 39 -1.77 17.74 -4.19
CA ARG A 39 -0.88 18.82 -4.61
C ARG A 39 -0.30 19.53 -3.41
N GLY A 40 0.86 19.04 -2.93
CA GLY A 40 1.63 19.69 -1.86
C GLY A 40 1.85 21.20 -2.09
N PRO A 41 2.20 21.97 -1.04
CA PRO A 41 1.85 23.40 -0.96
C PRO A 41 2.33 24.25 -2.16
N SER A 42 1.37 24.77 -2.92
CA SER A 42 1.51 25.77 -3.99
C SER A 42 1.58 27.19 -3.40
N GLY A 43 2.78 27.59 -2.97
CA GLY A 43 3.11 28.97 -2.66
C GLY A 43 4.49 29.30 -3.22
N PRO A 44 4.84 30.58 -3.48
CA PRO A 44 6.10 30.92 -4.13
C PRO A 44 7.27 30.58 -3.19
N ARG A 45 7.95 29.45 -3.47
CA ARG A 45 9.04 28.92 -2.64
C ARG A 45 10.39 29.46 -3.12
N PHE A 46 10.71 30.69 -2.73
CA PHE A 46 12.09 31.19 -2.75
C PHE A 46 12.60 31.27 -1.31
N GLY A 47 13.25 30.19 -0.85
CA GLY A 47 13.93 30.08 0.45
C GLY A 47 14.44 28.64 0.68
N PRO A 48 15.43 28.42 1.58
CA PRO A 48 16.27 27.19 1.69
C PRO A 48 15.54 25.89 2.11
N LYS A 49 14.21 25.86 2.03
CA LYS A 49 13.37 24.66 2.21
C LYS A 49 13.50 23.66 1.04
N ASN A 50 13.96 24.12 -0.13
CA ASN A 50 14.17 23.24 -1.29
C ASN A 50 15.26 22.19 -1.08
N ASP A 51 16.26 22.45 -0.24
CA ASP A 51 17.39 21.53 -0.06
C ASP A 51 16.98 20.25 0.69
N LYS A 52 16.18 20.38 1.75
CA LYS A 52 15.64 19.24 2.49
C LYS A 52 14.71 18.38 1.62
N ILE A 53 13.89 19.02 0.79
CA ILE A 53 12.99 18.30 -0.13
C ILE A 53 13.80 17.57 -1.19
N ARG A 54 14.82 18.21 -1.78
CA ARG A 54 15.74 17.56 -2.73
C ARG A 54 16.46 16.37 -2.12
N GLN A 55 16.94 16.50 -0.88
CA GLN A 55 17.60 15.41 -0.17
C GLN A 55 16.66 14.21 0.03
N VAL A 56 15.41 14.46 0.43
CA VAL A 56 14.41 13.39 0.60
C VAL A 56 14.10 12.73 -0.75
N GLN A 57 13.98 13.50 -1.84
CA GLN A 57 13.76 12.91 -3.17
C GLN A 57 14.92 12.01 -3.60
N ASN A 58 16.17 12.44 -3.41
CA ASN A 58 17.32 11.60 -3.72
C ASN A 58 17.31 10.28 -2.92
N GLN A 59 16.93 10.32 -1.64
CA GLN A 59 16.80 9.10 -0.83
C GLN A 59 15.68 8.19 -1.33
N VAL A 60 14.56 8.76 -1.78
CA VAL A 60 13.47 7.99 -2.38
C VAL A 60 13.95 7.33 -3.67
N ASP A 61 14.68 8.04 -4.52
CA ASP A 61 15.24 7.50 -5.75
C ASP A 61 16.20 6.33 -5.48
N GLU A 62 17.09 6.46 -4.49
CA GLU A 62 17.98 5.36 -4.06
C GLU A 62 17.20 4.12 -3.59
N VAL A 63 16.12 4.30 -2.83
CA VAL A 63 15.28 3.18 -2.37
C VAL A 63 14.49 2.56 -3.52
N ILE A 64 14.06 3.37 -4.50
CA ILE A 64 13.38 2.87 -5.70
C ILE A 64 14.33 1.95 -6.48
N ASP A 65 15.58 2.36 -6.68
CA ASP A 65 16.58 1.54 -7.38
C ASP A 65 16.80 0.19 -6.67
N VAL A 66 16.94 0.22 -5.34
CA VAL A 66 17.06 -0.99 -4.52
C VAL A 66 15.81 -1.88 -4.63
N MET A 67 14.62 -1.29 -4.63
CA MET A 67 13.37 -2.05 -4.72
C MET A 67 13.17 -2.65 -6.11
N GLN A 68 13.59 -1.97 -7.17
CA GLN A 68 13.60 -2.54 -8.52
C GLN A 68 14.52 -3.77 -8.58
N GLU A 69 15.72 -3.68 -8.01
CA GLU A 69 16.63 -4.83 -7.91
C GLU A 69 16.01 -5.99 -7.12
N ASN A 70 15.37 -5.68 -5.99
CA ASN A 70 14.70 -6.68 -5.16
C ASN A 70 13.53 -7.35 -5.89
N ILE A 71 12.75 -6.62 -6.67
CA ILE A 71 11.66 -7.18 -7.48
C ILE A 71 12.22 -8.19 -8.49
N THR A 72 13.28 -7.82 -9.21
CA THR A 72 13.95 -8.74 -10.15
C THR A 72 14.43 -10.00 -9.45
N LYS A 73 15.08 -9.87 -8.28
CA LYS A 73 15.52 -11.03 -7.47
C LYS A 73 14.36 -11.90 -6.99
N VAL A 74 13.23 -11.30 -6.64
CA VAL A 74 12.03 -12.03 -6.21
C VAL A 74 11.43 -12.83 -7.38
N ILE A 75 11.42 -12.28 -8.58
CA ILE A 75 10.97 -12.97 -9.79
C ILE A 75 11.85 -14.19 -10.07
N GLU A 76 13.18 -14.01 -10.14
CA GLU A 76 14.13 -15.12 -10.36
C GLU A 76 14.02 -16.20 -9.26
N ARG A 77 13.83 -15.78 -8.00
CA ARG A 77 13.59 -16.70 -6.89
C ARG A 77 12.29 -17.46 -7.08
N GLY A 78 11.23 -16.78 -7.56
CA GLY A 78 9.94 -17.38 -7.86
C GLY A 78 10.07 -18.51 -8.88
N GLU A 79 10.73 -18.25 -10.01
CA GLU A 79 10.98 -19.27 -11.05
C GLU A 79 11.73 -20.48 -10.50
N ARG A 80 12.80 -20.25 -9.72
CA ARG A 80 13.56 -21.35 -9.09
C ARG A 80 12.75 -22.16 -8.08
N LEU A 81 11.82 -21.51 -7.37
CA LEU A 81 10.94 -22.19 -6.43
C LEU A 81 9.86 -23.01 -7.16
N ASP A 82 9.36 -22.53 -8.28
CA ASP A 82 8.42 -23.24 -9.15
C ASP A 82 9.07 -24.52 -9.71
N ASP A 83 10.28 -24.40 -10.27
CA ASP A 83 11.10 -25.54 -10.72
C ASP A 83 11.34 -26.58 -9.61
N LEU A 84 11.60 -26.09 -8.38
CA LEU A 84 11.83 -26.95 -7.23
C LEU A 84 10.54 -27.67 -6.81
N GLN A 85 9.41 -26.96 -6.83
CA GLN A 85 8.10 -27.52 -6.52
C GLN A 85 7.73 -28.62 -7.50
N ASP A 86 7.88 -28.39 -8.81
CA ASP A 86 7.59 -29.39 -9.84
C ASP A 86 8.42 -30.65 -9.69
N LYS A 87 9.73 -30.49 -9.46
CA LYS A 87 10.61 -31.63 -9.19
C LYS A 87 10.19 -32.38 -7.94
N SER A 88 9.90 -31.68 -6.85
CA SER A 88 9.47 -32.32 -5.60
C SER A 88 8.16 -33.09 -5.76
N GLY A 89 7.21 -32.57 -6.53
CA GLY A 89 5.97 -33.26 -6.88
C GLY A 89 6.20 -34.50 -7.74
N TRP A 90 7.14 -34.41 -8.70
CA TRP A 90 7.55 -35.55 -9.51
C TRP A 90 8.18 -36.67 -8.67
N TYR A 91 9.15 -36.33 -7.81
CA TYR A 91 9.78 -37.31 -6.92
C TYR A 91 8.76 -37.94 -5.97
N PHE A 92 7.86 -37.14 -5.40
CA PHE A 92 6.81 -37.65 -4.51
C PHE A 92 5.90 -38.66 -5.21
N SER A 93 5.48 -38.35 -6.45
CA SER A 93 4.66 -39.26 -7.25
C SER A 93 5.43 -40.53 -7.64
N SER A 94 6.71 -40.39 -8.00
CA SER A 94 7.57 -41.52 -8.34
C SER A 94 7.77 -42.47 -7.14
N SER A 95 8.02 -41.93 -5.95
CA SER A 95 8.18 -42.74 -4.73
C SER A 95 6.90 -43.47 -4.34
N LEU A 96 5.73 -42.87 -4.56
CA LEU A 96 4.43 -43.53 -4.36
C LEU A 96 4.22 -44.73 -5.31
N LEU A 97 4.70 -44.62 -6.56
CA LEU A 97 4.60 -45.71 -7.53
C LEU A 97 5.57 -46.85 -7.20
N GLU A 98 6.77 -46.56 -6.69
CA GLU A 98 7.72 -47.57 -6.24
C GLU A 98 7.14 -48.42 -5.09
N ASP A 99 6.50 -47.78 -4.11
CA ASP A 99 5.88 -48.45 -2.95
C ASP A 99 4.71 -49.38 -3.37
N GLU A 100 3.90 -48.98 -4.36
CA GLU A 100 2.83 -49.85 -4.91
C GLU A 100 3.40 -51.07 -5.66
N THR A 101 4.50 -50.90 -6.39
CA THR A 101 5.13 -52.02 -7.12
C THR A 101 5.74 -53.05 -6.19
N GLU A 102 6.35 -52.63 -5.09
CA GLU A 102 6.92 -53.54 -4.08
C GLU A 102 5.84 -54.35 -3.36
N PHE A 103 4.68 -53.73 -3.09
CA PHE A 103 3.54 -54.41 -2.47
C PHE A 103 2.94 -55.49 -3.39
N GLN A 104 2.88 -55.24 -4.70
CA GLN A 104 2.40 -56.22 -5.68
C GLN A 104 3.35 -57.41 -5.83
N GLU A 105 4.66 -57.18 -5.94
CA GLU A 105 5.70 -58.23 -6.01
C GLU A 105 5.67 -59.14 -4.79
N HIS A 106 5.60 -58.56 -3.58
CA HIS A 106 5.60 -59.34 -2.34
C HIS A 106 4.32 -60.19 -2.18
N HIS A 107 3.17 -59.70 -2.64
CA HIS A 107 1.91 -60.45 -2.58
C HIS A 107 1.86 -61.61 -3.59
N VAL A 108 2.47 -61.46 -4.78
CA VAL A 108 2.58 -62.54 -5.77
C VAL A 108 3.47 -63.68 -5.28
N PHE A 109 4.54 -63.36 -4.54
CA PHE A 109 5.47 -64.35 -3.99
C PHE A 109 4.85 -65.25 -2.89
N HIS A 110 3.78 -64.81 -2.24
CA HIS A 110 3.10 -65.59 -1.19
C HIS A 110 1.97 -66.49 -1.73
N ILE A 111 1.58 -66.35 -3.00
CA ILE A 111 0.46 -67.09 -3.62
C ILE A 111 0.94 -68.24 -4.53
N THR A 112 2.23 -68.26 -4.90
CA THR A 112 2.84 -69.32 -5.75
C THR A 112 3.53 -70.37 -4.89
#